data_AF-A0A1I7LED2-F1
#
_entry.id   AF-A0A1I7LED2-F1
#
_cell.length_a   1.000
_cell.length_b   1.000
_cell.length_c   1.000
_cell.angle_alpha   90.00
_cell.angle_beta   90.00
_cell.angle_gamma   90.00
#
_symmetry.space_group_name_H-M   'P 1'
#
loop_
_entity.id
_entity.type
_entity.pdbx_description
1 polymer ?
#
loop_
_entity_poly.entity_id
_entity_poly.type
_entity_poly.pdbx_seq_one_letter_code
_entity_poly.pdbx_strand_id
1 'polypeptide(L)'
;MDVRPEIAWFAEQMSGKLDENAHKGGWNRCDPWWLLGRLREEAAELQAAMMNPGAPEVIIREAADVANFAMMIADLARNTDKWMRQRRYEATDIPIEVGDRVCDSDTEAPGTILELDDRGFLVKWDDIGEIRYPMEDICWIRPLEKTDA
;
A
#
# COMPACT_ATOMS: atom_id res chain seq x y z
N MET A 1 1.26 -32.11 1.02
CA MET A 1 1.26 -31.52 2.38
C MET A 1 -0.19 -31.51 2.82
N ASP A 2 -0.50 -32.09 3.98
CA ASP A 2 -1.87 -32.13 4.47
C ASP A 2 -2.21 -30.78 5.12
N VAL A 3 -3.30 -30.14 4.68
CA VAL A 3 -3.70 -28.82 5.18
C VAL A 3 -4.47 -29.03 6.49
N ARG A 4 -4.15 -28.25 7.52
CA ARG A 4 -4.85 -28.35 8.82
C ARG A 4 -6.35 -28.07 8.62
N PRO A 5 -7.27 -28.81 9.28
CA PRO A 5 -8.71 -28.61 9.13
C PRO A 5 -9.17 -27.17 9.37
N GLU A 6 -8.56 -26.47 10.31
CA GLU A 6 -8.88 -25.08 10.64
C GLU A 6 -8.49 -24.13 9.49
N ILE A 7 -7.37 -24.40 8.81
CA ILE A 7 -6.94 -23.65 7.63
C ILE A 7 -7.90 -23.92 6.47
N ALA A 8 -8.31 -25.17 6.26
CA ALA A 8 -9.24 -25.53 5.20
C ALA A 8 -10.60 -24.86 5.40
N TRP A 9 -11.17 -24.95 6.61
CA TRP A 9 -12.44 -24.30 6.95
C TRP A 9 -12.36 -22.78 6.79
N PHE A 10 -11.28 -22.14 7.24
CA PHE A 10 -11.15 -20.69 7.12
C PHE A 10 -10.92 -20.24 5.67
N ALA A 11 -10.21 -21.03 4.86
CA ALA A 11 -10.08 -20.79 3.44
C ALA A 11 -11.42 -20.82 2.70
N GLU A 12 -12.37 -21.65 3.14
CA GLU A 12 -13.75 -21.62 2.62
C GLU A 12 -14.46 -20.29 2.94
N GLN A 13 -14.28 -19.76 4.15
CA GLN A 13 -14.84 -18.44 4.53
C GLN A 13 -14.23 -17.31 3.70
N MET A 14 -12.90 -17.35 3.52
CA MET A 14 -12.17 -16.44 2.63
C MET A 14 -12.70 -16.49 1.20
N SER A 15 -12.88 -17.69 0.64
CA SER A 15 -13.39 -17.89 -0.72
C SER A 15 -14.80 -17.33 -0.89
N GLY A 16 -15.71 -17.62 0.05
CA GLY A 16 -17.08 -17.10 0.00
C GLY A 16 -17.14 -15.57 -0.07
N LYS A 17 -16.28 -14.88 0.71
CA LYS A 17 -16.17 -13.41 0.68
C LYS A 17 -15.60 -12.88 -0.64
N LEU A 18 -14.68 -13.59 -1.27
CA LEU A 18 -14.17 -13.22 -2.60
C LEU A 18 -15.25 -13.40 -3.67
N ASP A 19 -16.05 -14.47 -3.59
CA ASP A 19 -17.15 -14.73 -4.51
C ASP A 19 -18.25 -13.65 -4.42
N GLU A 20 -18.61 -13.23 -3.20
CA GLU A 20 -19.52 -12.09 -2.97
C GLU A 20 -18.99 -10.81 -3.67
N ASN A 21 -17.68 -10.60 -3.63
CA ASN A 21 -16.99 -9.45 -4.21
C ASN A 21 -16.54 -9.64 -5.66
N ALA A 22 -16.87 -10.76 -6.31
CA ALA A 22 -16.38 -11.06 -7.67
C ALA A 22 -16.75 -9.98 -8.70
N HIS A 23 -17.87 -9.28 -8.48
CA HIS A 23 -18.33 -8.15 -9.30
C HIS A 23 -17.39 -6.93 -9.27
N LYS A 24 -16.52 -6.80 -8.26
CA LYS A 24 -15.53 -5.70 -8.14
C LYS A 24 -14.27 -5.92 -8.99
N GLY A 25 -14.15 -7.07 -9.64
CA GLY A 25 -12.95 -7.47 -10.38
C GLY A 25 -11.87 -8.08 -9.48
N GLY A 26 -10.81 -8.59 -10.08
CA GLY A 26 -9.68 -9.17 -9.34
C GLY A 26 -8.68 -8.13 -8.83
N TRP A 27 -7.78 -8.53 -7.92
CA TRP A 27 -6.80 -7.66 -7.28
C TRP A 27 -5.48 -7.48 -8.05
N ASN A 28 -5.31 -8.14 -9.19
CA ASN A 28 -4.07 -8.15 -9.97
C ASN A 28 -3.60 -6.76 -10.47
N ARG A 29 -4.48 -5.75 -10.39
CA ARG A 29 -4.23 -4.37 -10.81
C ARG A 29 -4.44 -3.36 -9.68
N CYS A 30 -4.68 -3.81 -8.45
CA CYS A 30 -4.81 -2.94 -7.29
C CYS A 30 -3.44 -2.44 -6.83
N ASP A 31 -3.34 -1.16 -6.48
CA ASP A 31 -2.16 -0.60 -5.85
C ASP A 31 -1.91 -1.28 -4.47
N PRO A 32 -0.67 -1.71 -4.15
CA PRO A 32 -0.37 -2.36 -2.88
C PRO A 32 -0.65 -1.50 -1.64
N TRP A 33 -0.47 -0.19 -1.71
CA TRP A 33 -0.76 0.71 -0.59
C TRP A 33 -2.26 0.87 -0.38
N TRP A 34 -3.04 0.92 -1.46
CA TRP A 34 -4.49 0.86 -1.38
C TRP A 34 -4.97 -0.45 -0.72
N LEU A 35 -4.41 -1.60 -1.09
CA LEU A 35 -4.73 -2.88 -0.45
C LEU A 35 -4.34 -2.89 1.03
N LEU A 36 -3.22 -2.28 1.40
CA LEU A 36 -2.82 -2.12 2.81
C LEU A 36 -3.78 -1.20 3.58
N GLY A 37 -4.24 -0.12 2.95
CA GLY A 37 -5.28 0.76 3.50
C GLY A 37 -6.55 -0.02 3.80
N ARG A 38 -7.04 -0.80 2.82
CA ARG A 38 -8.20 -1.68 3.01
C ARG A 38 -7.99 -2.70 4.10
N LEU A 39 -6.82 -3.37 4.16
CA LEU A 39 -6.49 -4.30 5.24
C LEU A 39 -6.65 -3.66 6.63
N ARG A 40 -6.18 -2.43 6.80
CA ARG A 40 -6.29 -1.68 8.07
C ARG A 40 -7.74 -1.36 8.41
N GLU A 41 -8.55 -1.01 7.42
CA GLU A 41 -9.99 -0.78 7.60
C GLU A 41 -10.69 -2.07 8.07
N GLU A 42 -10.50 -3.21 7.39
CA GLU A 42 -11.10 -4.49 7.80
C GLU A 42 -10.62 -4.94 9.19
N ALA A 43 -9.36 -4.64 9.54
CA ALA A 43 -8.84 -4.93 10.88
C ALA A 43 -9.52 -4.08 11.97
N ALA A 44 -9.86 -2.82 11.66
CA ALA A 44 -10.63 -1.97 12.55
C ALA A 44 -12.07 -2.47 12.71
N GLU A 45 -12.70 -2.96 11.62
CA GLU A 45 -14.02 -3.58 11.66
C GLU A 45 -14.03 -4.87 12.50
N LEU A 46 -13.02 -5.72 12.33
CA LEU A 46 -12.81 -6.90 13.17
C LEU A 46 -12.66 -6.52 14.65
N GLN A 47 -11.83 -5.52 14.95
CA GLN A 47 -11.65 -5.04 16.33
C GLN A 47 -12.98 -4.55 16.91
N ALA A 48 -13.76 -3.79 16.14
CA ALA A 48 -15.08 -3.32 16.55
C ALA A 48 -16.05 -4.48 16.83
N ALA A 49 -16.08 -5.50 15.95
CA ALA A 49 -16.90 -6.70 16.12
C ALA A 49 -16.50 -7.51 17.38
N MET A 50 -15.22 -7.54 17.73
CA MET A 50 -14.75 -8.19 18.96
C MET A 50 -15.10 -7.41 20.23
N MET A 51 -15.06 -6.08 20.19
CA MET A 51 -15.36 -5.21 21.34
C MET A 51 -16.86 -5.13 21.65
N ASN A 52 -17.69 -5.21 20.62
CA ASN A 52 -19.14 -5.28 20.75
C ASN A 52 -19.61 -6.59 20.13
N PRO A 53 -19.44 -7.72 20.83
CA PRO A 53 -19.71 -9.04 20.29
C PRO A 53 -21.21 -9.17 20.00
N GLY A 54 -21.57 -8.88 18.75
CA GLY A 54 -22.85 -9.23 18.16
C GLY A 54 -22.86 -10.71 17.78
N ALA A 55 -23.25 -11.00 16.54
CA ALA A 55 -23.26 -12.35 16.02
C ALA A 55 -21.81 -12.82 15.71
N PRO A 56 -21.37 -14.01 16.19
CA PRO A 56 -20.03 -14.57 15.92
C PRO A 56 -19.67 -14.62 14.43
N GLU A 57 -20.67 -14.73 13.56
CA GLU A 57 -20.52 -14.72 12.11
C GLU A 57 -19.91 -13.42 11.59
N VAL A 58 -20.15 -12.29 12.26
CA VAL A 58 -19.54 -11.00 11.89
C VAL A 58 -18.03 -11.04 12.12
N ILE A 59 -17.60 -11.54 13.29
CA ILE A 59 -16.17 -11.69 13.61
C ILE A 59 -15.48 -12.60 12.58
N ILE A 60 -16.12 -13.71 12.21
CA ILE A 60 -15.58 -14.64 11.20
C ILE A 60 -15.45 -13.94 9.83
N ARG A 61 -16.44 -13.15 9.44
CA ARG A 61 -16.45 -12.43 8.15
C ARG A 61 -15.38 -11.35 8.08
N GLU A 62 -15.22 -10.54 9.12
CA GLU A 62 -14.19 -9.48 9.11
C GLU A 62 -12.78 -10.07 9.22
N ALA A 63 -12.61 -11.16 9.97
CA ALA A 63 -11.35 -11.90 9.98
C ALA A 63 -11.00 -12.45 8.58
N ALA A 64 -11.99 -12.97 7.85
CA ALA A 64 -11.79 -13.44 6.48
C ALA A 64 -11.42 -12.31 5.52
N ASP A 65 -11.98 -11.10 5.68
CA ASP A 65 -11.60 -9.94 4.88
C ASP A 65 -10.16 -9.46 5.15
N VAL A 66 -9.75 -9.39 6.42
CA VAL A 66 -8.35 -9.10 6.78
C VAL A 66 -7.40 -10.11 6.12
N ALA A 67 -7.73 -11.40 6.22
CA ALA A 67 -6.93 -12.46 5.61
C ALA A 67 -6.91 -12.38 4.08
N ASN A 68 -8.03 -12.03 3.45
CA ASN A 68 -8.14 -11.86 2.01
C ASN A 68 -7.23 -10.71 1.53
N PHE A 69 -7.26 -9.54 2.15
CA PHE A 69 -6.35 -8.45 1.76
C PHE A 69 -4.88 -8.79 2.01
N ALA A 70 -4.57 -9.46 3.13
CA ALA A 70 -3.21 -9.93 3.39
C ALA A 70 -2.73 -10.92 2.30
N MET A 71 -3.59 -11.84 1.89
CA MET A 71 -3.34 -12.79 0.81
C MET A 71 -3.16 -12.08 -0.53
N MET A 72 -3.99 -11.09 -0.87
CA MET A 72 -3.86 -10.31 -2.11
C MET A 72 -2.50 -9.60 -2.18
N ILE A 73 -2.07 -8.97 -1.09
CA ILE A 73 -0.75 -8.33 -0.99
C ILE A 73 0.36 -9.38 -1.18
N ALA A 74 0.25 -10.52 -0.50
CA ALA A 74 1.22 -11.61 -0.65
C ALA A 74 1.26 -12.18 -2.08
N ASP A 75 0.11 -12.26 -2.76
CA ASP A 75 0.00 -12.74 -4.15
C ASP A 75 0.65 -11.76 -5.14
N LEU A 76 0.51 -10.44 -4.91
CA LEU A 76 1.22 -9.43 -5.69
C LEU A 76 2.72 -9.48 -5.41
N ALA A 77 3.13 -9.54 -4.14
CA ALA A 77 4.53 -9.54 -3.74
C ALA A 77 5.30 -10.78 -4.23
N ARG A 78 4.69 -11.98 -4.17
CA ARG A 78 5.31 -13.21 -4.70
C ARG A 78 5.48 -13.21 -6.21
N ASN A 79 4.79 -12.31 -6.91
CA ASN A 79 4.87 -12.14 -8.35
C ASN A 79 5.61 -10.83 -8.66
N THR A 80 6.94 -10.87 -8.57
CA THR A 80 7.83 -9.70 -8.68
C THR A 80 7.57 -8.89 -9.96
N ASP A 81 7.17 -9.55 -11.05
CA ASP A 81 6.75 -8.90 -12.28
C ASP A 81 5.47 -8.06 -12.12
N LYS A 82 4.47 -8.55 -11.39
CA LYS A 82 3.24 -7.78 -11.07
C LYS A 82 3.57 -6.65 -10.10
N TRP A 83 4.34 -6.94 -9.05
CA TRP A 83 4.80 -5.97 -8.07
C TRP A 83 5.56 -4.80 -8.72
N MET A 84 6.49 -5.10 -9.63
CA MET A 84 7.28 -4.10 -10.38
C MET A 84 6.47 -3.38 -11.45
N ARG A 85 5.52 -4.05 -12.14
CA ARG A 85 4.64 -3.40 -13.13
C ARG A 85 3.66 -2.40 -12.50
N GLN A 86 3.33 -2.58 -11.22
CA GLN A 86 2.49 -1.65 -10.47
C GLN A 86 3.29 -0.61 -9.68
N ARG A 87 4.54 -0.92 -9.29
CA ARG A 87 5.52 0.05 -8.77
C ARG A 87 6.18 0.89 -9.87
N ARG A 88 5.86 0.69 -11.14
CA ARG A 88 6.06 1.72 -12.15
C ARG A 88 5.10 2.87 -11.84
N TYR A 89 5.47 3.70 -10.88
CA TYR A 89 5.66 5.09 -11.25
C TYR A 89 6.67 5.03 -12.39
N GLU A 90 6.19 5.12 -13.63
CA GLU A 90 7.10 5.61 -14.66
C GLU A 90 7.61 6.95 -14.13
N ALA A 91 8.90 7.24 -14.24
CA ALA A 91 9.46 8.53 -13.81
C ALA A 91 8.74 9.75 -14.44
N THR A 92 7.80 9.51 -15.35
CA THR A 92 6.89 10.44 -16.01
C THR A 92 5.59 10.73 -15.25
N ASP A 93 5.22 9.94 -14.23
CA ASP A 93 3.97 10.11 -13.45
C ASP A 93 4.19 10.75 -12.06
N ILE A 94 5.44 10.96 -11.67
CA ILE A 94 5.79 11.80 -10.51
C ILE A 94 6.09 13.19 -11.07
N PRO A 95 5.28 14.22 -10.78
CA PRO A 95 5.49 15.57 -11.30
C PRO A 95 6.60 16.28 -10.49
N ILE A 96 7.77 15.63 -10.38
CA ILE A 96 8.93 16.13 -9.65
C ILE A 96 10.13 16.07 -10.60
N GLU A 97 10.68 17.23 -10.89
CA GLU A 97 11.89 17.41 -11.67
C GLU A 97 13.05 17.85 -10.77
N VAL A 98 14.28 17.75 -11.29
CA VAL A 98 15.44 18.38 -10.63
C VAL A 98 15.18 19.89 -10.49
N GLY A 99 15.30 20.39 -9.26
CA GLY A 99 15.02 21.77 -8.90
C GLY A 99 13.65 21.99 -8.26
N ASP A 100 12.74 21.00 -8.30
CA ASP A 100 11.45 21.13 -7.65
C ASP A 100 11.57 21.13 -6.13
N ARG A 101 10.66 21.90 -5.50
CA ARG A 101 10.46 21.91 -4.06
C ARG A 101 9.58 20.75 -3.66
N VAL A 102 10.04 20.02 -2.66
CA VAL A 102 9.40 18.80 -2.19
C VAL A 102 9.30 18.78 -0.68
N CYS A 103 8.48 17.90 -0.16
CA CYS A 103 8.24 17.74 1.26
C CYS A 103 8.25 16.26 1.60
N ASP A 104 8.94 15.92 2.70
CA ASP A 104 8.89 14.59 3.30
C ASP A 104 7.49 14.34 3.87
N SER A 105 6.89 13.21 3.53
CA SER A 105 5.49 12.92 3.84
C SER A 105 5.26 12.60 5.33
N ASP A 106 6.31 12.21 6.06
CA ASP A 106 6.22 11.84 7.47
C ASP A 106 6.55 13.01 8.40
N THR A 107 7.56 13.79 8.03
CA THR A 107 8.10 14.87 8.87
C THR A 107 7.62 16.26 8.45
N GLU A 108 6.99 16.36 7.29
CA GLU A 108 6.66 17.62 6.61
C GLU A 108 7.89 18.51 6.32
N ALA A 109 9.10 17.98 6.46
CA ALA A 109 10.33 18.73 6.23
C ALA A 109 10.44 19.13 4.75
N PRO A 110 10.66 20.41 4.43
CA PRO A 110 10.77 20.85 3.06
C PRO A 110 12.20 20.68 2.52
N GLY A 111 12.33 20.43 1.22
CA GLY A 111 13.59 20.21 0.54
C GLY A 111 13.54 20.49 -0.95
N THR A 112 14.66 20.30 -1.63
CA THR A 112 14.82 20.53 -3.07
C THR A 112 15.48 19.34 -3.72
N ILE A 113 14.95 18.89 -4.86
CA ILE A 113 15.57 17.81 -5.64
C ILE A 113 16.81 18.34 -6.35
N LEU A 114 17.96 17.73 -6.09
CA LEU A 114 19.21 18.07 -6.75
C LEU A 114 19.55 17.11 -7.89
N GLU A 115 19.16 15.84 -7.77
CA GLU A 115 19.41 14.81 -8.78
C GLU A 115 18.27 13.80 -8.80
N LEU A 116 17.96 13.26 -9.99
CA LEU A 116 16.97 12.21 -10.21
C LEU A 116 17.42 11.34 -11.39
N ASP A 117 17.72 10.07 -11.15
CA ASP A 117 18.17 9.11 -12.16
C ASP A 117 17.63 7.69 -11.89
N ASP A 118 18.01 6.72 -12.71
CA ASP A 118 17.58 5.32 -12.58
C ASP A 118 18.11 4.61 -11.31
N ARG A 119 19.06 5.23 -10.60
CA ARG A 119 19.71 4.69 -9.39
C ARG A 119 19.16 5.32 -8.12
N GLY A 120 18.43 6.43 -8.21
CA GLY A 120 17.78 7.09 -7.09
C GLY A 120 17.66 8.59 -7.28
N PHE A 121 17.56 9.30 -6.16
CA PHE A 121 17.44 10.75 -6.15
C PHE A 121 18.17 11.38 -4.98
N LEU A 122 18.56 12.62 -5.13
CA LEU A 122 19.23 13.42 -4.11
C LEU A 122 18.32 14.58 -3.73
N VAL A 123 18.02 14.70 -2.44
CA VAL A 123 17.26 15.82 -1.88
C VAL A 123 18.18 16.62 -0.98
N LYS A 124 18.15 17.94 -1.11
CA LYS A 124 18.67 18.86 -0.11
C LYS A 124 17.53 19.33 0.78
N TRP A 125 17.45 18.75 1.97
CA TRP A 125 16.52 19.16 3.01
C TRP A 125 16.98 20.44 3.68
N ASP A 126 16.04 21.32 4.02
CA ASP A 126 16.35 22.63 4.58
C ASP A 126 16.90 22.56 6.02
N ASP A 127 16.57 21.50 6.76
CA ASP A 127 16.89 21.31 8.17
C ASP A 127 18.10 20.39 8.40
N ILE A 128 18.31 19.39 7.54
CA ILE A 128 19.35 18.35 7.72
C ILE A 128 20.35 18.23 6.57
N GLY A 129 20.16 18.96 5.46
CA GLY A 129 21.08 18.97 4.33
C GLY A 129 20.84 17.86 3.30
N GLU A 130 21.88 17.43 2.62
CA GLU A 130 21.77 16.54 1.44
C GLU A 130 21.69 15.07 1.82
N ILE A 131 20.65 14.38 1.34
CA ILE A 131 20.45 12.94 1.54
C ILE A 131 20.11 12.28 0.21
N ARG A 132 20.83 11.21 -0.11
CA ARG A 132 20.58 10.36 -1.28
C ARG A 132 19.67 9.20 -0.89
N TYR A 133 18.64 9.00 -1.69
CA TYR A 133 17.65 7.96 -1.50
C TYR A 133 17.65 7.01 -2.71
N PRO A 134 17.34 5.72 -2.50
CA PRO A 134 17.04 4.82 -3.60
C PRO A 134 15.68 5.19 -4.22
N MET A 135 15.47 4.85 -5.49
CA MET A 135 14.23 5.19 -6.21
C MET A 135 12.96 4.62 -5.56
N GLU A 136 13.08 3.54 -4.79
CA GLU A 136 11.97 2.94 -4.07
C GLU A 136 11.36 3.82 -2.97
N ASP A 137 12.10 4.82 -2.50
CA ASP A 137 11.68 5.74 -1.45
C ASP A 137 11.04 7.02 -1.99
N ILE A 138 10.93 7.17 -3.31
CA ILE A 138 10.38 8.39 -3.92
C ILE A 138 8.91 8.64 -3.52
N CYS A 139 8.18 7.59 -3.12
CA CYS A 139 6.81 7.69 -2.61
C CYS A 139 6.70 8.44 -1.27
N TRP A 140 7.79 8.60 -0.53
CA TRP A 140 7.82 9.35 0.72
C TRP A 140 7.92 10.86 0.47
N ILE A 141 8.07 11.27 -0.78
CA ILE A 141 8.29 12.67 -1.14
C ILE A 141 7.17 13.16 -2.05
N ARG A 142 6.59 14.30 -1.67
CA ARG A 142 5.54 14.97 -2.45
C ARG A 142 6.01 16.34 -2.93
N PRO A 143 5.56 16.83 -4.09
CA PRO A 143 5.79 18.22 -4.48
C PRO A 143 5.16 19.16 -3.45
N LEU A 144 5.85 20.23 -3.10
CA LEU A 144 5.22 21.38 -2.45
C LEU A 144 4.47 22.15 -3.54
N GLU A 145 3.16 22.37 -3.35
CA GLU A 145 2.38 23.19 -4.28
C GLU A 145 3.10 24.52 -4.50
N LYS A 146 3.30 24.89 -5.76
CA LYS A 146 3.81 26.21 -6.11
C LYS A 146 2.78 27.20 -5.58
N THR A 147 3.11 27.92 -4.53
CA THR A 147 2.31 29.06 -4.11
C THR A 147 2.30 30.05 -5.27
N ASP A 148 1.16 30.16 -5.95
CA ASP A 148 0.95 31.17 -6.98
C ASP A 148 1.29 32.53 -6.36
N ALA A 149 2.28 33.19 -6.96
CA ALA A 149 2.75 34.53 -6.58
C ALA A 149 1.77 35.62 -7.03
#